data_AF-A0A0E3H8P2-F1
#
_entry.id   AF-A0A0E3H8P2-F1
#
_cell.length_a   1.000
_cell.length_b   1.000
_cell.length_c   1.000
_cell.angle_alpha   90.00
_cell.angle_beta   90.00
_cell.angle_gamma   90.00
#
_symmetry.space_group_name_H-M   'P 1'
#
loop_
_entity.id
_entity.type
_entity.pdbx_description
1 polymer ?
#
loop_
_entity_poly.entity_id
_entity_poly.type
_entity_poly.pdbx_seq_one_letter_code
_entity_poly.pdbx_strand_id
1 'polypeptide(L)'
;MNSRILELRSSVCITAHWHNFFKFFWLPSVFIFFLLFFALGLFTFTISINKILFPENFKLHAVLIVIPMTDNSSKSEAQTEADINTSGKRKIRNISESHTEKMKKYSSDPSSSGHETQSDVVIVRYGELALKSAGIRNWYEKILMTNIAAMLDSRGIPYSQIRREWGRIFIETVDARAAEAAADVFGVVSTSPALSTEPTLESVSAVCAALAKDLVLEGESFAIRARRSGTHSFSSADIGRVCGDAVWSTLEKEGKHPRVDLSSPDKEIFVEMRQNLAYVYLRTFKGVGGLPLGTQGSMVVLMSGGLDSPVAAWLMMRRGVTIIPVYCNNSPYAENAARERAFDCIRQLQKWAPGHQFKTYEIPHGPNLRAFIDLCSRKNTCLLCKRMMYREAYEVMKKEGASGIITGSSLGQVASQTAANMYAEIYQLAIPIYHPLIAFDKTEIIDIARKIGTYDISSRPAGTCTAVPERPEIGANYDLIVHEERKMDIDTMVSNAMKAAKVIKL
;
A
#
# COMPACT_ATOMS: atom_id res chain seq x y z
N MET A 1 -19.77 21.05 -60.50
CA MET A 1 -18.53 21.80 -60.18
C MET A 1 -18.74 22.53 -58.86
N ASN A 2 -17.84 22.27 -57.89
CA ASN A 2 -17.52 23.04 -56.67
C ASN A 2 -18.53 23.19 -55.50
N SER A 3 -18.29 22.37 -54.46
CA SER A 3 -18.01 22.72 -53.04
C SER A 3 -18.73 23.85 -52.30
N ARG A 4 -19.36 23.54 -51.14
CA ARG A 4 -18.93 23.88 -49.75
C ARG A 4 -20.05 23.67 -48.71
N ILE A 5 -19.61 23.52 -47.45
CA ILE A 5 -20.25 22.98 -46.24
C ILE A 5 -20.99 24.04 -45.39
N LEU A 6 -21.95 23.51 -44.60
CA LEU A 6 -22.77 24.07 -43.50
C LEU A 6 -22.12 25.05 -42.52
N GLU A 7 -22.95 25.96 -41.97
CA GLU A 7 -23.18 26.11 -40.51
C GLU A 7 -24.39 27.03 -40.24
N LEU A 8 -25.34 26.62 -39.40
CA LEU A 8 -26.39 27.48 -38.82
C LEU A 8 -26.66 27.06 -37.37
N ARG A 9 -26.41 28.00 -36.45
CA ARG A 9 -26.65 27.93 -35.00
C ARG A 9 -28.15 28.08 -34.70
N SER A 10 -28.63 27.34 -33.71
CA SER A 10 -29.93 27.56 -33.06
C SER A 10 -29.75 28.20 -31.67
N SER A 11 -30.62 29.17 -31.39
CA SER A 11 -30.74 29.89 -30.12
C SER A 11 -32.02 29.46 -29.37
N VAL A 12 -31.88 29.20 -28.06
CA VAL A 12 -32.70 29.63 -26.90
C VAL A 12 -34.25 29.56 -27.03
N CYS A 13 -35.03 28.92 -26.13
CA CYS A 13 -35.39 29.39 -24.78
C CYS A 13 -36.37 28.41 -24.09
N ILE A 14 -36.39 28.33 -22.76
CA ILE A 14 -37.59 28.48 -21.87
C ILE A 14 -37.19 28.29 -20.40
N THR A 15 -37.80 29.15 -19.58
CA THR A 15 -37.64 29.48 -18.16
C THR A 15 -38.27 28.50 -17.16
N ALA A 16 -37.72 28.41 -15.93
CA ALA A 16 -38.48 28.08 -14.72
C ALA A 16 -37.77 28.55 -13.43
N HIS A 17 -38.56 29.15 -12.52
CA HIS A 17 -38.22 29.75 -11.22
C HIS A 17 -37.77 28.75 -10.15
N TRP A 18 -36.83 29.14 -9.27
CA TRP A 18 -36.81 28.72 -7.85
C TRP A 18 -36.27 29.84 -6.95
N HIS A 19 -37.14 30.38 -6.09
CA HIS A 19 -36.82 31.17 -4.90
C HIS A 19 -36.64 30.21 -3.71
N ASN A 20 -35.81 30.61 -2.74
CA ASN A 20 -35.52 29.98 -1.44
C ASN A 20 -34.53 28.80 -1.44
N PHE A 21 -33.24 29.09 -1.23
CA PHE A 21 -32.34 28.26 -0.41
C PHE A 21 -31.03 29.03 -0.14
N PHE A 22 -31.05 30.01 0.76
CA PHE A 22 -29.83 30.62 1.31
C PHE A 22 -29.81 30.43 2.81
N LYS A 23 -29.30 29.27 3.25
CA LYS A 23 -28.76 29.02 4.59
C LYS A 23 -27.73 27.89 4.45
N PHE A 24 -26.55 28.12 5.00
CA PHE A 24 -25.42 27.18 5.18
C PHE A 24 -24.49 26.90 3.99
N PHE A 25 -23.39 27.67 3.87
CA PHE A 25 -22.00 27.25 4.14
C PHE A 25 -21.02 28.25 3.47
N TRP A 26 -20.26 28.97 4.30
CA TRP A 26 -19.03 29.66 3.89
C TRP A 26 -17.88 28.67 4.05
N LEU A 27 -17.19 28.32 2.96
CA LEU A 27 -15.95 27.54 3.00
C LEU A 27 -14.81 28.42 2.44
N PRO A 28 -13.63 28.51 3.09
CA PRO A 28 -12.54 29.42 2.69
C PRO A 28 -11.82 29.03 1.40
N SER A 29 -12.31 28.04 0.66
CA SER A 29 -11.62 27.45 -0.50
C SER A 29 -11.93 28.17 -1.82
N VAL A 30 -12.88 29.09 -1.86
CA VAL A 30 -13.28 29.81 -3.08
C VAL A 30 -12.45 31.09 -3.30
N PHE A 31 -11.76 31.59 -2.27
CA PHE A 31 -10.93 32.80 -2.38
C PHE A 31 -9.55 32.56 -3.02
N ILE A 32 -9.03 31.33 -2.96
CA ILE A 32 -7.71 30.99 -3.52
C ILE A 32 -7.79 30.69 -5.03
N PHE A 33 -8.96 30.32 -5.54
CA PHE A 33 -9.17 30.10 -6.97
C PHE A 33 -9.29 31.40 -7.79
N PHE A 34 -9.67 32.51 -7.14
CA PHE A 34 -9.84 33.81 -7.81
C PHE A 34 -8.54 34.62 -7.95
N LEU A 35 -7.52 34.34 -7.15
CA LEU A 35 -6.25 35.08 -7.17
C LEU A 35 -5.25 34.59 -8.23
N LEU A 36 -5.44 33.38 -8.78
CA LEU A 36 -4.56 32.83 -9.81
C LEU A 36 -4.93 33.24 -11.25
N PHE A 37 -6.14 33.76 -11.47
CA PHE A 37 -6.59 34.21 -12.80
C PHE A 37 -6.39 35.72 -13.05
N PHE A 38 -6.15 36.52 -12.01
CA PHE A 38 -5.84 37.95 -12.16
C PHE A 38 -4.39 38.24 -12.56
N ALA A 39 -3.48 37.27 -12.42
CA ALA A 39 -2.05 37.44 -12.69
C ALA A 39 -1.64 37.25 -14.18
N LEU A 40 -2.57 36.90 -15.07
CA LEU A 40 -2.28 36.59 -16.49
C LEU A 40 -2.99 37.49 -17.51
N GLY A 41 -3.61 38.59 -17.08
CA GLY A 41 -3.87 39.75 -17.96
C GLY A 41 -4.64 39.50 -19.25
N LEU A 42 -5.55 38.52 -19.29
CA LEU A 42 -6.41 38.23 -20.44
C LEU A 42 -7.85 38.08 -19.95
N PHE A 43 -8.73 38.91 -20.53
CA PHE A 43 -10.17 39.11 -20.27
C PHE A 43 -10.57 40.17 -19.24
N THR A 44 -11.03 41.32 -19.75
CA THR A 44 -11.92 42.25 -19.05
C THR A 44 -13.35 41.72 -19.08
N PHE A 45 -13.89 41.32 -17.92
CA PHE A 45 -15.32 41.14 -17.74
C PHE A 45 -15.88 42.33 -16.95
N THR A 46 -16.72 43.13 -17.60
CA THR A 46 -17.49 44.20 -16.96
C THR A 46 -18.71 43.56 -16.26
N ILE A 47 -18.64 43.35 -14.95
CA ILE A 47 -19.83 43.00 -14.16
C ILE A 47 -20.53 44.31 -13.78
N SER A 48 -21.70 44.57 -14.38
CA SER A 48 -22.60 45.63 -13.95
C SER A 48 -23.32 45.18 -12.69
N ILE A 49 -22.84 45.59 -11.51
CA ILE A 49 -23.49 45.33 -10.23
C ILE A 49 -24.51 46.44 -10.00
N ASN A 50 -25.77 46.17 -10.37
CA ASN A 50 -26.88 47.01 -9.94
C ASN A 50 -27.25 46.68 -8.49
N LYS A 51 -27.02 47.66 -7.60
CA LYS A 51 -27.49 47.77 -6.20
C LYS A 51 -27.18 46.60 -5.26
N ILE A 52 -26.16 46.81 -4.43
CA ILE A 52 -26.07 46.20 -3.09
C ILE A 52 -26.17 47.33 -2.07
N LEU A 53 -27.25 47.32 -1.29
CA LEU A 53 -27.46 48.18 -0.12
C LEU A 53 -26.62 47.63 1.05
N PHE A 54 -25.73 48.44 1.60
CA PHE A 54 -25.05 48.17 2.87
C PHE A 54 -25.82 48.83 4.02
N PRO A 55 -26.04 48.16 5.18
CA PRO A 55 -26.45 48.83 6.40
C PRO A 55 -25.28 49.62 6.98
N GLU A 56 -25.53 50.85 7.43
CA GLU A 56 -24.55 51.70 8.10
C GLU A 56 -24.09 51.05 9.43
N ASN A 57 -22.77 51.12 9.67
CA ASN A 57 -22.00 50.69 10.86
C ASN A 57 -21.30 49.32 10.82
N PHE A 58 -20.37 49.13 9.86
CA PHE A 58 -19.29 48.16 10.00
C PHE A 58 -17.92 48.88 9.95
N LYS A 59 -17.21 48.95 11.08
CA LYS A 59 -15.83 49.47 11.17
C LYS A 59 -14.84 48.31 11.16
N LEU A 60 -13.89 48.32 10.22
CA LEU A 60 -12.73 47.42 10.21
C LEU A 60 -11.48 48.20 10.66
N HIS A 61 -10.81 47.76 11.73
CA HIS A 61 -9.47 48.22 12.08
C HIS A 61 -8.44 47.35 11.35
N ALA A 62 -7.67 47.95 10.44
CA ALA A 62 -6.50 47.32 9.82
C ALA A 62 -5.25 47.61 10.66
N VAL A 63 -4.56 46.55 11.10
CA VAL A 63 -3.22 46.64 11.69
C VAL A 63 -2.21 46.22 10.62
N LEU A 64 -1.39 47.16 10.19
CA LEU A 64 -0.30 46.97 9.24
C LEU A 64 0.99 46.69 10.05
N ILE A 65 1.57 45.50 9.94
CA ILE A 65 2.90 45.21 10.50
C ILE A 65 3.88 45.08 9.33
N VAL A 66 4.81 46.04 9.26
CA VAL A 66 5.98 46.03 8.37
C VAL A 66 7.17 45.53 9.20
N ILE A 67 7.86 44.48 8.73
CA ILE A 67 9.10 43.99 9.35
C ILE A 67 10.27 44.33 8.40
N PRO A 68 11.28 45.12 8.82
CA PRO A 68 12.47 45.36 8.02
C PRO A 68 13.54 44.26 8.24
N MET A 69 14.31 43.98 7.18
CA MET A 69 15.51 43.16 7.24
C MET A 69 16.66 43.90 7.93
N THR A 70 17.46 43.20 8.76
CA THR A 70 18.82 43.60 9.11
C THR A 70 19.75 42.39 9.21
N ASP A 71 20.91 42.53 8.57
CA ASP A 71 22.14 41.76 8.78
C ASP A 71 22.69 42.04 10.19
N ASN A 72 23.20 41.02 10.89
CA ASN A 72 24.49 41.18 11.57
C ASN A 72 25.17 39.87 11.98
N SER A 73 26.48 39.93 11.95
CA SER A 73 27.44 38.90 12.31
C SER A 73 27.89 38.99 13.77
N SER A 74 28.40 37.86 14.27
CA SER A 74 29.36 37.68 15.38
C SER A 74 28.89 37.48 16.83
N LYS A 75 29.37 36.33 17.37
CA LYS A 75 29.78 35.98 18.76
C LYS A 75 28.72 35.85 19.88
N SER A 76 28.49 34.60 20.31
CA SER A 76 28.86 34.15 21.67
C SER A 76 28.95 32.62 21.74
N GLU A 77 30.12 32.11 22.12
CA GLU A 77 30.37 30.72 22.50
C GLU A 77 29.81 30.41 23.91
N ALA A 78 29.57 29.11 24.12
CA ALA A 78 29.90 28.32 25.31
C ALA A 78 28.73 27.67 26.07
N GLN A 79 28.96 26.38 26.35
CA GLN A 79 28.33 25.47 27.31
C GLN A 79 26.99 24.84 26.88
N THR A 80 27.07 23.60 26.36
CA THR A 80 26.71 22.38 27.11
C THR A 80 27.02 21.15 26.24
N GLU A 81 28.24 20.62 26.33
CA GLU A 81 28.62 19.29 25.82
C GLU A 81 29.52 18.61 26.87
N ALA A 82 28.94 17.71 27.66
CA ALA A 82 29.63 16.64 28.39
C ALA A 82 28.55 15.78 29.04
N ASP A 83 28.31 14.56 28.49
CA ASP A 83 27.92 13.35 29.25
C ASP A 83 27.42 12.17 28.38
N ILE A 84 27.40 12.26 27.05
CA ILE A 84 26.88 11.15 26.20
C ILE A 84 28.01 10.35 25.50
N ASN A 85 29.26 10.84 25.46
CA ASN A 85 30.27 10.32 24.52
C ASN A 85 31.21 9.22 25.05
N THR A 86 31.04 8.73 26.28
CA THR A 86 31.93 7.73 26.90
C THR A 86 31.36 6.32 26.95
N SER A 87 30.05 6.11 26.79
CA SER A 87 29.44 4.77 26.80
C SER A 87 29.46 4.06 25.44
N GLY A 88 29.41 4.81 24.33
CA GLY A 88 29.40 4.26 22.96
C GLY A 88 30.74 3.67 22.51
N LYS A 89 31.87 4.32 22.84
CA LYS A 89 33.21 3.88 22.40
C LYS A 89 33.69 2.59 23.08
N ARG A 90 33.24 2.31 24.31
CA ARG A 90 33.58 1.07 25.05
C ARG A 90 32.83 -0.15 24.52
N LYS A 91 31.63 0.05 23.98
CA LYS A 91 30.79 -1.04 23.43
C LYS A 91 31.24 -1.49 22.03
N ILE A 92 31.80 -0.57 21.23
CA ILE A 92 32.32 -0.85 19.87
C ILE A 92 33.61 -1.68 19.92
N ARG A 93 34.52 -1.41 20.86
CA ARG A 93 35.75 -2.20 21.05
C ARG A 93 35.49 -3.66 21.48
N ASN A 94 34.49 -3.89 22.32
CA ASN A 94 34.14 -5.24 22.75
C ASN A 94 33.52 -6.09 21.62
N ILE A 95 32.93 -5.45 20.59
CA ILE A 95 32.40 -6.15 19.42
C ILE A 95 33.54 -6.56 18.47
N SER A 96 34.56 -5.72 18.29
CA SER A 96 35.70 -5.99 17.40
C SER A 96 36.63 -7.10 17.91
N GLU A 97 36.87 -7.16 19.23
CA GLU A 97 37.72 -8.21 19.82
C GLU A 97 37.04 -9.58 19.82
N SER A 98 35.71 -9.63 19.99
CA SER A 98 34.94 -10.89 19.95
C SER A 98 34.81 -11.51 18.54
N HIS A 99 34.95 -10.70 17.48
CA HIS A 99 34.85 -11.15 16.09
C HIS A 99 36.15 -11.75 15.55
N THR A 100 37.31 -11.24 16.00
CA THR A 100 38.61 -11.77 15.58
C THR A 100 38.91 -13.14 16.16
N GLU A 101 38.39 -13.47 17.35
CA GLU A 101 38.53 -14.81 17.96
C GLU A 101 37.56 -15.84 17.37
N LYS A 102 36.38 -15.44 16.88
CA LYS A 102 35.40 -16.36 16.28
C LYS A 102 35.81 -16.91 14.91
N MET A 103 36.73 -16.26 14.20
CA MET A 103 37.22 -16.71 12.89
C MET A 103 38.16 -17.94 12.92
N LYS A 104 38.63 -18.39 14.09
CA LYS A 104 39.63 -19.48 14.17
C LYS A 104 39.08 -20.89 14.42
N LYS A 105 37.77 -21.10 14.55
CA LYS A 105 37.25 -22.41 15.01
C LYS A 105 35.97 -22.89 14.34
N TYR A 106 35.92 -22.95 13.01
CA TYR A 106 34.87 -23.69 12.31
C TYR A 106 35.39 -24.26 10.98
N SER A 107 35.86 -25.50 11.01
CA SER A 107 35.94 -26.37 9.83
C SER A 107 35.38 -27.75 10.19
N SER A 108 34.81 -28.40 9.18
CA SER A 108 34.21 -29.75 9.12
C SER A 108 32.69 -29.85 9.32
N ASP A 109 31.91 -29.71 8.25
CA ASP A 109 31.05 -30.80 7.70
C ASP A 109 30.48 -30.42 6.31
N PRO A 110 30.57 -31.24 5.24
CA PRO A 110 30.07 -30.91 3.91
C PRO A 110 28.85 -31.78 3.51
N SER A 111 27.62 -31.27 3.64
CA SER A 111 26.47 -31.79 2.87
C SER A 111 25.20 -30.92 2.93
N SER A 112 25.17 -29.80 2.20
CA SER A 112 23.93 -29.27 1.59
C SER A 112 24.26 -28.16 0.59
N SER A 113 23.97 -28.42 -0.68
CA SER A 113 24.16 -27.49 -1.80
C SER A 113 23.17 -26.34 -1.74
N GLY A 114 23.68 -25.18 -1.32
CA GLY A 114 23.00 -23.90 -1.26
C GLY A 114 23.86 -22.97 -0.40
N HIS A 115 24.84 -22.30 -0.99
CA HIS A 115 25.73 -21.40 -0.25
C HIS A 115 24.93 -20.20 0.28
N GLU A 116 24.38 -20.32 1.50
CA GLU A 116 23.83 -19.20 2.24
C GLU A 116 25.00 -18.32 2.67
N THR A 117 25.18 -17.20 1.97
CA THR A 117 26.09 -16.14 2.41
C THR A 117 25.60 -15.66 3.79
N GLN A 118 26.37 -15.94 4.84
CA GLN A 118 26.07 -15.51 6.19
C GLN A 118 25.92 -13.98 6.19
N SER A 119 24.74 -13.48 6.57
CA SER A 119 24.45 -12.04 6.68
C SER A 119 24.22 -11.69 8.14
N ASP A 120 24.47 -10.44 8.53
CA ASP A 120 24.27 -9.95 9.90
C ASP A 120 23.19 -8.85 9.98
N VAL A 121 22.75 -8.35 8.82
CA VAL A 121 21.74 -7.31 8.72
C VAL A 121 20.93 -7.42 7.43
N VAL A 122 19.66 -7.07 7.49
CA VAL A 122 18.80 -6.87 6.32
C VAL A 122 18.56 -5.37 6.12
N ILE A 123 18.89 -4.88 4.93
CA ILE A 123 18.57 -3.52 4.49
C ILE A 123 17.15 -3.51 3.93
N VAL A 124 16.29 -2.65 4.46
CA VAL A 124 14.91 -2.47 4.00
C VAL A 124 14.74 -1.11 3.34
N ARG A 125 14.25 -1.12 2.10
CA ARG A 125 14.01 0.06 1.27
C ARG A 125 12.51 0.28 1.13
N TYR A 126 12.09 1.54 1.24
CA TYR A 126 10.71 1.99 1.04
C TYR A 126 10.67 3.20 0.11
N GLY A 127 9.58 3.34 -0.66
CA GLY A 127 9.48 4.31 -1.76
C GLY A 127 8.55 5.49 -1.45
N GLU A 128 7.24 5.23 -1.42
CA GLU A 128 6.20 6.26 -1.35
C GLU A 128 6.27 7.17 -0.10
N LEU A 129 6.98 6.73 0.95
CA LEU A 129 7.16 7.49 2.19
C LEU A 129 8.05 8.72 2.00
N ALA A 130 8.96 8.71 1.03
CA ALA A 130 9.89 9.82 0.78
C ALA A 130 9.16 11.09 0.28
N LEU A 131 7.96 10.95 -0.27
CA LEU A 131 7.12 12.05 -0.76
C LEU A 131 6.33 12.77 0.35
N LYS A 132 6.40 12.29 1.59
CA LYS A 132 5.63 12.83 2.72
C LYS A 132 6.43 13.87 3.50
N SER A 133 5.71 14.80 4.16
CA SER A 133 6.33 15.74 5.10
C SER A 133 7.07 14.97 6.21
N ALA A 134 8.10 15.60 6.79
CA ALA A 134 8.99 14.92 7.75
C ALA A 134 8.24 14.25 8.92
N GLY A 135 7.19 14.91 9.44
CA GLY A 135 6.35 14.36 10.51
C GLY A 135 5.57 13.11 10.07
N ILE A 136 4.91 13.17 8.91
CA ILE A 136 4.14 12.04 8.36
C ILE A 136 5.07 10.88 8.02
N ARG A 137 6.23 11.17 7.42
CA ARG A 137 7.25 10.16 7.11
C ARG A 137 7.70 9.43 8.38
N ASN A 138 8.03 10.17 9.43
CA ASN A 138 8.43 9.58 10.72
C ASN A 138 7.35 8.68 11.32
N TRP A 139 6.07 9.06 11.20
CA TRP A 139 4.96 8.24 11.65
C TRP A 139 4.82 6.95 10.82
N TYR A 140 4.91 7.04 9.49
CA TYR A 140 4.83 5.89 8.59
C TYR A 140 5.97 4.91 8.80
N GLU A 141 7.21 5.41 8.99
CA GLU A 141 8.37 4.58 9.30
C GLU A 141 8.18 3.77 10.58
N LYS A 142 7.60 4.37 11.64
CA LYS A 142 7.30 3.66 12.89
C LYS A 142 6.28 2.54 12.70
N ILE A 143 5.22 2.81 11.93
CA ILE A 143 4.22 1.79 11.60
C ILE A 143 4.85 0.67 10.78
N LEU A 144 5.67 1.02 9.78
CA LEU A 144 6.37 0.04 8.94
C LEU A 144 7.29 -0.85 9.78
N MET A 145 8.07 -0.28 10.70
CA MET A 145 8.91 -1.05 11.62
C MET A 145 8.09 -2.00 12.49
N THR A 146 6.92 -1.56 12.97
CA THR A 146 6.00 -2.40 13.77
C THR A 146 5.43 -3.55 12.94
N ASN A 147 5.03 -3.29 11.70
CA ASN A 147 4.52 -4.32 10.79
C ASN A 147 5.63 -5.32 10.39
N ILE A 148 6.87 -4.85 10.22
CA ILE A 148 8.04 -5.72 9.98
C ILE A 148 8.28 -6.63 11.19
N ALA A 149 8.33 -6.07 12.40
CA ALA A 149 8.49 -6.86 13.62
C ALA A 149 7.42 -7.96 13.71
N ALA A 150 6.14 -7.59 13.56
CA ALA A 150 5.04 -8.55 13.60
C ALA A 150 5.15 -9.65 12.53
N MET A 151 5.63 -9.33 11.33
CA MET A 151 5.87 -10.32 10.28
C MET A 151 6.98 -11.30 10.64
N LEU A 152 8.11 -10.80 11.14
CA LEU A 152 9.23 -11.64 11.58
C LEU A 152 8.79 -12.55 12.74
N ASP A 153 8.10 -11.98 13.73
CA ASP A 153 7.58 -12.71 14.90
C ASP A 153 6.60 -13.82 14.47
N SER A 154 5.69 -13.53 13.54
CA SER A 154 4.71 -14.51 13.03
C SER A 154 5.34 -15.70 12.30
N ARG A 155 6.58 -15.54 11.80
CA ARG A 155 7.36 -16.58 11.12
C ARG A 155 8.44 -17.19 12.01
N GLY A 156 8.50 -16.81 13.29
CA GLY A 156 9.51 -17.28 14.23
C GLY A 156 10.94 -16.93 13.79
N ILE A 157 11.14 -15.73 13.25
CA ILE A 157 12.44 -15.25 12.77
C ILE A 157 13.03 -14.33 13.85
N PRO A 158 14.15 -14.72 14.51
CA PRO A 158 14.76 -13.90 15.53
C PRO A 158 15.47 -12.67 14.93
N TYR A 159 15.47 -11.57 15.66
CA TYR A 159 16.24 -10.36 15.36
C TYR A 159 16.65 -9.69 16.68
N SER A 160 17.81 -9.03 16.70
CA SER A 160 18.26 -8.28 17.88
C SER A 160 17.66 -6.88 17.93
N GLN A 161 17.52 -6.25 16.77
CA GLN A 161 17.05 -4.87 16.67
C GLN A 161 16.47 -4.56 15.28
N ILE A 162 15.44 -3.72 15.24
CA ILE A 162 15.01 -3.02 14.02
C ILE A 162 15.28 -1.53 14.25
N ARG A 163 16.13 -0.94 13.41
CA ARG A 163 16.51 0.47 13.52
C ARG A 163 16.26 1.22 12.22
N ARG A 164 16.12 2.53 12.34
CA ARG A 164 15.98 3.44 11.19
C ARG A 164 17.20 4.33 11.09
N GLU A 165 17.64 4.61 9.88
CA GLU A 165 18.76 5.50 9.63
C GLU A 165 18.61 6.13 8.24
N TRP A 166 18.43 7.45 8.19
CA TRP A 166 18.43 8.27 6.97
C TRP A 166 17.72 7.63 5.76
N GLY A 167 16.42 7.36 5.84
CA GLY A 167 15.65 6.83 4.70
C GLY A 167 15.79 5.32 4.46
N ARG A 168 16.33 4.58 5.44
CA ARG A 168 16.41 3.11 5.45
C ARG A 168 15.95 2.57 6.80
N ILE A 169 15.46 1.34 6.77
CA ILE A 169 15.28 0.50 7.95
C ILE A 169 16.30 -0.64 7.86
N PHE A 170 16.87 -1.03 8.99
CA PHE A 170 17.82 -2.13 9.13
C PHE A 170 17.27 -3.11 10.16
N ILE A 171 17.30 -4.40 9.84
CA ILE A 171 16.94 -5.49 10.74
C ILE A 171 18.24 -6.22 11.06
N GLU A 172 18.69 -6.17 12.30
CA GLU A 172 19.90 -6.87 12.76
C GLU A 172 19.53 -8.32 13.08
N THR A 173 19.98 -9.24 12.24
CA THR A 173 19.67 -10.66 12.31
C THR A 173 20.63 -11.47 11.45
N VAL A 174 20.90 -12.69 11.89
CA VAL A 174 21.68 -13.69 11.14
C VAL A 174 20.79 -14.70 10.41
N ASP A 175 19.46 -14.60 10.56
CA ASP A 175 18.52 -15.52 9.94
C ASP A 175 18.25 -15.11 8.48
N ALA A 176 18.70 -15.96 7.55
CA ALA A 176 18.58 -15.72 6.11
C ALA A 176 17.14 -15.51 5.63
N ARG A 177 16.14 -16.04 6.36
CA ARG A 177 14.71 -15.92 6.01
C ARG A 177 14.16 -14.51 6.19
N ALA A 178 14.83 -13.66 6.97
CA ALA A 178 14.34 -12.33 7.34
C ALA A 178 14.15 -11.40 6.13
N ALA A 179 15.01 -11.50 5.12
CA ALA A 179 14.94 -10.62 3.95
C ALA A 179 13.66 -10.86 3.14
N GLU A 180 13.34 -12.12 2.83
CA GLU A 180 12.10 -12.49 2.13
C GLU A 180 10.86 -12.18 2.97
N ALA A 181 10.90 -12.49 4.27
CA ALA A 181 9.78 -12.19 5.17
C ALA A 181 9.48 -10.69 5.24
N ALA A 182 10.51 -9.85 5.35
CA ALA A 182 10.33 -8.40 5.34
C ALA A 182 9.88 -7.86 3.97
N ALA A 183 10.21 -8.54 2.86
CA ALA A 183 9.75 -8.15 1.53
C ALA A 183 8.22 -8.32 1.36
N ASP A 184 7.60 -9.24 2.09
CA ASP A 184 6.14 -9.46 2.09
C ASP A 184 5.35 -8.38 2.86
N VAL A 185 6.02 -7.43 3.52
CA VAL A 185 5.37 -6.38 4.32
C VAL A 185 4.97 -5.19 3.44
N PHE A 186 3.69 -4.78 3.51
CA PHE A 186 3.21 -3.60 2.80
C PHE A 186 4.00 -2.34 3.19
N GLY A 187 4.40 -1.56 2.19
CA GLY A 187 5.31 -0.41 2.34
C GLY A 187 6.77 -0.73 1.99
N VAL A 188 7.17 -2.00 1.96
CA VAL A 188 8.53 -2.42 1.58
C VAL A 188 8.65 -2.53 0.06
N VAL A 189 9.60 -1.80 -0.51
CA VAL A 189 9.91 -1.83 -1.95
C VAL A 189 10.93 -2.92 -2.27
N SER A 190 11.92 -3.08 -1.42
CA SER A 190 12.88 -4.18 -1.53
C SER A 190 13.65 -4.41 -0.23
N THR A 191 14.22 -5.60 -0.12
CA THR A 191 15.11 -5.97 0.98
C THR A 191 16.40 -6.59 0.44
N SER A 192 17.50 -6.47 1.18
CA SER A 192 18.77 -7.11 0.84
C SER A 192 19.42 -7.64 2.11
N PRO A 193 19.70 -8.96 2.22
CA PRO A 193 20.58 -9.47 3.25
C PRO A 193 22.00 -8.99 2.96
N ALA A 194 22.66 -8.45 3.97
CA ALA A 194 23.95 -7.78 3.83
C ALA A 194 24.89 -8.15 4.96
N LEU A 195 26.18 -7.93 4.71
CA LEU A 195 27.23 -7.88 5.72
C LEU A 195 27.51 -6.42 6.07
N SER A 196 27.52 -6.10 7.36
CA SER A 196 27.91 -4.80 7.87
C SER A 196 29.42 -4.73 8.12
N THR A 197 30.01 -3.57 7.86
CA THR A 197 31.45 -3.32 8.10
C THR A 197 31.71 -1.85 8.37
N GLU A 198 32.94 -1.52 8.78
CA GLU A 198 33.34 -0.13 8.98
C GLU A 198 33.22 0.69 7.68
N PRO A 199 32.89 1.99 7.76
CA PRO A 199 32.65 2.83 6.60
C PRO A 199 33.95 3.33 5.95
N THR A 200 34.89 2.42 5.67
CA THR A 200 36.20 2.69 5.09
C THR A 200 36.38 1.90 3.79
N LEU A 201 37.28 2.36 2.91
CA LEU A 201 37.57 1.69 1.64
C LEU A 201 38.24 0.33 1.87
N GLU A 202 39.09 0.25 2.89
CA GLU A 202 39.83 -0.94 3.28
C GLU A 202 38.87 -2.03 3.76
N SER A 203 37.98 -1.71 4.69
CA SER A 203 37.08 -2.69 5.29
C SER A 203 36.04 -3.19 4.29
N VAL A 204 35.51 -2.32 3.43
CA VAL A 204 34.51 -2.73 2.42
C VAL A 204 35.13 -3.52 1.27
N SER A 205 36.35 -3.18 0.84
CA SER A 205 37.04 -3.92 -0.22
C SER A 205 37.43 -5.33 0.22
N ALA A 206 37.83 -5.51 1.49
CA ALA A 206 38.08 -6.81 2.08
C ALA A 206 36.82 -7.70 2.08
N VAL A 207 35.66 -7.15 2.44
CA VAL A 207 34.38 -7.90 2.42
C VAL A 207 33.99 -8.27 0.98
N CYS A 208 34.09 -7.34 0.03
CA CYS A 208 33.82 -7.61 -1.38
C CYS A 208 34.71 -8.73 -1.92
N ALA A 209 36.01 -8.68 -1.64
CA ALA A 209 36.98 -9.69 -2.04
C ALA A 209 36.67 -11.07 -1.45
N ALA A 210 36.30 -11.14 -0.17
CA ALA A 210 35.92 -12.38 0.48
C ALA A 210 34.66 -13.01 -0.15
N LEU A 211 33.62 -12.20 -0.39
CA LEU A 211 32.38 -12.66 -1.02
C LEU A 211 32.57 -13.10 -2.48
N ALA A 212 33.49 -12.45 -3.20
CA ALA A 212 33.71 -12.75 -4.61
C ALA A 212 34.27 -14.16 -4.85
N LYS A 213 35.02 -14.73 -3.88
CA LYS A 213 35.67 -16.04 -4.01
C LYS A 213 34.70 -17.14 -4.43
N ASP A 214 33.54 -17.19 -3.81
CA ASP A 214 32.52 -18.21 -4.08
C ASP A 214 31.46 -17.72 -5.08
N LEU A 215 31.38 -16.40 -5.30
CA LEU A 215 30.38 -15.79 -6.18
C LEU A 215 30.79 -15.81 -7.66
N VAL A 216 32.05 -15.46 -7.96
CA VAL A 216 32.55 -15.28 -9.33
C VAL A 216 33.31 -16.53 -9.74
N LEU A 217 32.80 -17.23 -10.74
CA LEU A 217 33.40 -18.43 -11.31
C LEU A 217 34.42 -18.08 -12.40
N GLU A 218 35.14 -19.09 -12.87
CA GLU A 218 36.16 -18.94 -13.89
C GLU A 218 35.60 -18.32 -15.19
N GLY A 219 36.25 -17.27 -15.68
CA GLY A 219 35.85 -16.57 -16.91
C GLY A 219 34.60 -15.68 -16.80
N GLU A 220 33.90 -15.66 -15.66
CA GLU A 220 32.73 -14.80 -15.43
C GLU A 220 33.15 -13.33 -15.26
N SER A 221 32.25 -12.44 -15.65
CA SER A 221 32.35 -11.01 -15.45
C SER A 221 31.67 -10.54 -14.17
N PHE A 222 32.19 -9.48 -13.56
CA PHE A 222 31.58 -8.87 -12.39
C PHE A 222 31.54 -7.34 -12.45
N ALA A 223 30.66 -6.74 -11.64
CA ALA A 223 30.63 -5.31 -11.39
C ALA A 223 30.43 -4.98 -9.90
N ILE A 224 31.07 -3.91 -9.46
CA ILE A 224 30.77 -3.28 -8.17
C ILE A 224 29.70 -2.21 -8.37
N ARG A 225 28.56 -2.36 -7.69
CA ARG A 225 27.47 -1.39 -7.69
C ARG A 225 27.50 -0.58 -6.40
N ALA A 226 28.29 0.49 -6.41
CA ALA A 226 28.51 1.33 -5.24
C ALA A 226 27.50 2.50 -5.14
N ARG A 227 26.91 2.67 -3.96
CA ARG A 227 26.11 3.83 -3.56
C ARG A 227 26.68 4.44 -2.30
N ARG A 228 26.79 5.77 -2.28
CA ARG A 228 27.29 6.53 -1.13
C ARG A 228 26.21 7.46 -0.58
N SER A 229 26.11 7.57 0.75
CA SER A 229 25.23 8.52 1.43
C SER A 229 25.90 9.01 2.71
N GLY A 230 25.99 10.33 2.88
CA GLY A 230 26.75 10.97 3.97
C GLY A 230 27.98 11.72 3.48
N THR A 231 28.86 12.06 4.42
CA THR A 231 30.07 12.85 4.16
C THR A 231 31.30 11.97 4.28
N HIS A 232 32.04 11.81 3.17
CA HIS A 232 33.23 10.98 3.05
C HIS A 232 34.28 11.70 2.20
N SER A 233 35.56 11.37 2.37
CA SER A 233 36.67 11.90 1.56
C SER A 233 36.78 11.27 0.17
N PHE A 234 35.95 10.27 -0.13
CA PHE A 234 35.98 9.48 -1.37
C PHE A 234 34.60 9.44 -2.04
N SER A 235 34.60 9.20 -3.35
CA SER A 235 33.40 9.11 -4.18
C SER A 235 32.86 7.67 -4.29
N SER A 236 31.67 7.49 -4.88
CA SER A 236 31.17 6.15 -5.23
C SER A 236 32.02 5.47 -6.32
N ALA A 237 32.65 6.26 -7.20
CA ALA A 237 33.58 5.73 -8.20
C ALA A 237 34.85 5.17 -7.53
N ASP A 238 35.36 5.84 -6.49
CA ASP A 238 36.50 5.34 -5.71
C ASP A 238 36.18 4.03 -5.01
N ILE A 239 34.99 3.91 -4.41
CA ILE A 239 34.51 2.65 -3.82
C ILE A 239 34.49 1.55 -4.89
N GLY A 240 33.90 1.84 -6.05
CA GLY A 240 33.82 0.90 -7.17
C GLY A 240 35.20 0.41 -7.61
N ARG A 241 36.16 1.32 -7.79
CA ARG A 241 37.54 1.02 -8.18
C ARG A 241 38.25 0.18 -7.12
N VAL A 242 38.32 0.65 -5.88
CA VAL A 242 39.07 -0.04 -4.81
C VAL A 242 38.49 -1.42 -4.49
N CYS A 243 37.16 -1.55 -4.47
CA CYS A 243 36.53 -2.87 -4.30
C CYS A 243 36.77 -3.77 -5.52
N GLY A 244 36.71 -3.20 -6.74
CA GLY A 244 36.96 -3.93 -7.97
C GLY A 244 38.38 -4.48 -8.03
N ASP A 245 39.37 -3.66 -7.71
CA ASP A 245 40.78 -4.03 -7.65
C ASP A 245 41.00 -5.16 -6.63
N ALA A 246 40.40 -5.04 -5.43
CA ALA A 246 40.52 -6.06 -4.39
C ALA A 246 39.89 -7.40 -4.78
N VAL A 247 38.71 -7.37 -5.44
CA VAL A 247 38.05 -8.57 -5.98
C VAL A 247 38.91 -9.20 -7.07
N TRP A 248 39.38 -8.40 -8.03
CA TRP A 248 40.24 -8.86 -9.11
C TRP A 248 41.50 -9.56 -8.59
N SER A 249 42.27 -8.88 -7.74
CA SER A 249 43.50 -9.43 -7.17
C SER A 249 43.27 -10.68 -6.34
N THR A 250 42.10 -10.81 -5.71
CA THR A 250 41.77 -12.01 -4.92
C THR A 250 41.43 -13.19 -5.82
N LEU A 251 40.64 -12.98 -6.86
CA LEU A 251 40.27 -14.02 -7.82
C LEU A 251 41.49 -14.51 -8.62
N GLU A 252 42.37 -13.59 -9.04
CA GLU A 252 43.63 -13.94 -9.71
C GLU A 252 44.53 -14.83 -8.83
N LYS A 253 44.63 -14.54 -7.53
CA LYS A 253 45.38 -15.37 -6.56
C LYS A 253 44.78 -16.76 -6.36
N GLU A 254 43.47 -16.90 -6.52
CA GLU A 254 42.76 -18.20 -6.50
C GLU A 254 42.87 -18.94 -7.85
N GLY A 255 43.66 -18.41 -8.79
CA GLY A 255 43.86 -19.00 -10.12
C GLY A 255 42.69 -18.77 -11.08
N LYS A 256 41.84 -17.78 -10.81
CA LYS A 256 40.69 -17.42 -11.66
C LYS A 256 41.00 -16.26 -12.59
N HIS A 257 40.39 -16.23 -13.77
CA HIS A 257 40.50 -15.14 -14.74
C HIS A 257 39.19 -14.34 -14.86
N PRO A 258 38.92 -13.41 -13.93
CA PRO A 258 37.69 -12.61 -13.96
C PRO A 258 37.71 -11.58 -15.09
N ARG A 259 36.53 -11.08 -15.44
CA ARG A 259 36.36 -9.89 -16.29
C ARG A 259 35.58 -8.80 -15.56
N VAL A 260 35.81 -7.54 -15.90
CA VAL A 260 34.96 -6.43 -15.41
C VAL A 260 34.04 -5.99 -16.53
N ASP A 261 32.73 -6.07 -16.30
CA ASP A 261 31.72 -5.52 -17.22
C ASP A 261 30.76 -4.62 -16.42
N LEU A 262 30.79 -3.32 -16.69
CA LEU A 262 29.94 -2.35 -16.00
C LEU A 262 28.53 -2.26 -16.61
N SER A 263 28.33 -2.80 -17.81
CA SER A 263 27.07 -2.77 -18.55
C SER A 263 26.20 -3.98 -18.19
N SER A 264 26.68 -5.19 -18.49
CA SER A 264 25.91 -6.43 -18.33
C SER A 264 26.73 -7.54 -17.66
N PRO A 265 27.14 -7.35 -16.39
CA PRO A 265 27.95 -8.33 -15.66
C PRO A 265 27.20 -9.63 -15.39
N ASP A 266 27.93 -10.74 -15.31
CA ASP A 266 27.39 -12.03 -14.85
C ASP A 266 27.06 -11.99 -13.34
N LYS A 267 27.89 -11.28 -12.56
CA LYS A 267 27.73 -11.10 -11.10
C LYS A 267 27.80 -9.64 -10.68
N GLU A 268 26.94 -9.25 -9.75
CA GLU A 268 26.97 -7.92 -9.14
C GLU A 268 27.25 -8.03 -7.64
N ILE A 269 28.17 -7.19 -7.16
CA ILE A 269 28.40 -6.98 -5.74
C ILE A 269 28.00 -5.56 -5.42
N PHE A 270 27.00 -5.40 -4.55
CA PHE A 270 26.48 -4.09 -4.19
C PHE A 270 27.11 -3.60 -2.91
N VAL A 271 27.48 -2.32 -2.91
CA VAL A 271 28.05 -1.63 -1.75
C VAL A 271 27.19 -0.42 -1.43
N GLU A 272 26.59 -0.38 -0.23
CA GLU A 272 25.90 0.80 0.29
C GLU A 272 26.73 1.42 1.43
N MET A 273 27.53 2.42 1.08
CA MET A 273 28.37 3.17 2.00
C MET A 273 27.56 4.27 2.69
N ARG A 274 27.49 4.24 4.03
CA ARG A 274 26.77 5.22 4.84
C ARG A 274 27.70 5.91 5.84
N GLN A 275 27.17 6.80 6.67
CA GLN A 275 27.97 7.61 7.58
C GLN A 275 28.70 6.79 8.65
N ASN A 276 27.99 5.82 9.24
CA ASN A 276 28.49 5.06 10.39
C ASN A 276 28.93 3.65 10.03
N LEU A 277 28.35 3.05 8.98
CA LEU A 277 28.61 1.68 8.54
C LEU A 277 28.54 1.60 7.02
N ALA A 278 29.22 0.61 6.46
CA ALA A 278 29.05 0.17 5.08
C ALA A 278 28.35 -1.19 5.05
N TYR A 279 27.61 -1.45 3.98
CA TYR A 279 26.89 -2.70 3.79
C TYR A 279 27.23 -3.30 2.43
N VAL A 280 27.57 -4.58 2.41
CA VAL A 280 27.84 -5.33 1.18
C VAL A 280 26.78 -6.43 1.02
N TYR A 281 26.14 -6.49 -0.14
CA TYR A 281 25.11 -7.48 -0.44
C TYR A 281 25.16 -7.95 -1.89
N LEU A 282 24.63 -9.15 -2.13
CA LEU A 282 24.68 -9.80 -3.44
C LEU A 282 23.30 -9.96 -4.08
N ARG A 283 22.23 -9.85 -3.28
CA ARG A 283 20.86 -10.12 -3.71
C ARG A 283 19.91 -9.06 -3.20
N THR A 284 18.85 -8.85 -3.97
CA THR A 284 17.75 -7.95 -3.63
C THR A 284 16.43 -8.67 -3.86
N PHE A 285 15.62 -8.78 -2.81
CA PHE A 285 14.26 -9.29 -2.92
C PHE A 285 13.30 -8.15 -3.19
N LYS A 286 12.44 -8.31 -4.19
CA LYS A 286 11.42 -7.32 -4.53
C LYS A 286 10.29 -7.39 -3.50
N GLY A 287 10.05 -6.26 -2.83
CA GLY A 287 8.95 -6.15 -1.88
C GLY A 287 7.59 -5.96 -2.55
N VAL A 288 6.52 -6.14 -1.79
CA VAL A 288 5.14 -5.95 -2.26
C VAL A 288 4.79 -4.49 -2.58
N GLY A 289 5.58 -3.54 -2.08
CA GLY A 289 5.39 -2.11 -2.28
C GLY A 289 4.20 -1.53 -1.52
N GLY A 290 3.72 -0.38 -1.97
CA GLY A 290 2.56 0.29 -1.40
C GLY A 290 2.86 1.11 -0.14
N LEU A 291 1.87 1.21 0.74
CA LEU A 291 1.95 1.96 2.00
C LEU A 291 1.89 1.02 3.21
N PRO A 292 2.50 1.40 4.35
CA PRO A 292 2.43 0.60 5.57
C PRO A 292 0.98 0.39 6.00
N LEU A 293 0.61 -0.87 6.28
CA LEU A 293 -0.72 -1.23 6.76
C LEU A 293 -1.07 -0.46 8.04
N GLY A 294 -2.26 0.15 8.09
CA GLY A 294 -2.72 1.00 9.20
C GLY A 294 -2.54 2.49 8.97
N THR A 295 -1.87 2.91 7.91
CA THR A 295 -1.66 4.34 7.62
C THR A 295 -2.84 5.03 6.94
N GLN A 296 -3.80 4.28 6.38
CA GLN A 296 -4.98 4.81 5.67
C GLN A 296 -6.31 4.44 6.35
N GLY A 297 -6.30 4.21 7.67
CA GLY A 297 -7.51 3.87 8.43
C GLY A 297 -8.05 2.47 8.09
N SER A 298 -9.36 2.30 8.22
CA SER A 298 -10.05 1.03 8.01
C SER A 298 -11.17 1.12 6.97
N MET A 299 -11.42 0.01 6.29
CA MET A 299 -12.55 -0.15 5.37
C MET A 299 -13.18 -1.52 5.54
N VAL A 300 -14.50 -1.58 5.32
CA VAL A 300 -15.23 -2.84 5.24
C VAL A 300 -14.96 -3.48 3.89
N VAL A 301 -14.76 -4.79 3.84
CA VAL A 301 -14.65 -5.53 2.57
C VAL A 301 -15.71 -6.61 2.49
N LEU A 302 -16.49 -6.59 1.41
CA LEU A 302 -17.45 -7.64 1.11
C LEU A 302 -16.70 -8.86 0.56
N MET A 303 -16.45 -9.82 1.46
CA MET A 303 -15.76 -11.06 1.14
C MET A 303 -16.74 -12.08 0.57
N SER A 304 -16.35 -12.68 -0.54
CA SER A 304 -17.01 -13.82 -1.16
C SER A 304 -16.04 -15.01 -1.22
N GLY A 305 -16.55 -16.19 -1.56
CA GLY A 305 -15.70 -17.33 -1.92
C GLY A 305 -15.09 -17.21 -3.33
N GLY A 306 -15.33 -16.12 -4.06
CA GLY A 306 -14.77 -15.92 -5.40
C GLY A 306 -13.30 -15.49 -5.37
N LEU A 307 -12.66 -15.53 -6.54
CA LEU A 307 -11.29 -15.06 -6.75
C LEU A 307 -11.13 -13.56 -6.48
N ASP A 308 -12.13 -12.77 -6.85
CA ASP A 308 -11.98 -11.32 -7.00
C ASP A 308 -11.94 -10.59 -5.63
N SER A 309 -12.84 -10.95 -4.70
CA SER A 309 -12.93 -10.25 -3.41
C SER A 309 -11.66 -10.32 -2.54
N PRO A 310 -10.94 -11.47 -2.39
CA PRO A 310 -9.68 -11.47 -1.65
C PRO A 310 -8.58 -10.66 -2.34
N VAL A 311 -8.55 -10.63 -3.67
CA VAL A 311 -7.58 -9.82 -4.41
C VAL A 311 -7.86 -8.33 -4.20
N ALA A 312 -9.13 -7.92 -4.29
CA ALA A 312 -9.53 -6.54 -3.99
C ALA A 312 -9.16 -6.11 -2.56
N ALA A 313 -9.40 -6.99 -1.58
CA ALA A 313 -9.01 -6.78 -0.20
C ALA A 313 -7.50 -6.55 -0.07
N TRP A 314 -6.69 -7.44 -0.65
CA TRP A 314 -5.22 -7.36 -0.60
C TRP A 314 -4.68 -6.09 -1.29
N LEU A 315 -5.27 -5.66 -2.41
CA LEU A 315 -4.90 -4.42 -3.08
C LEU A 315 -5.13 -3.18 -2.20
N MET A 316 -6.21 -3.16 -1.42
CA MET A 316 -6.49 -2.09 -0.47
C MET A 316 -5.58 -2.15 0.75
N MET A 317 -5.27 -3.35 1.25
CA MET A 317 -4.24 -3.55 2.28
C MET A 317 -2.89 -3.01 1.83
N ARG A 318 -2.51 -3.22 0.56
CA ARG A 318 -1.31 -2.63 -0.06
C ARG A 318 -1.35 -1.11 -0.12
N ARG A 319 -2.52 -0.48 -0.13
CA ARG A 319 -2.67 0.97 0.02
C ARG A 319 -2.66 1.44 1.47
N GLY A 320 -2.35 0.58 2.44
CA GLY A 320 -2.24 0.94 3.85
C GLY A 320 -3.56 0.87 4.63
N VAL A 321 -4.61 0.30 4.04
CA VAL A 321 -5.95 0.18 4.64
C VAL A 321 -6.07 -1.11 5.44
N THR A 322 -6.48 -1.01 6.70
CA THR A 322 -6.88 -2.18 7.49
C THR A 322 -8.28 -2.63 7.08
N ILE A 323 -8.49 -3.93 6.91
CA ILE A 323 -9.77 -4.45 6.40
C ILE A 323 -10.64 -5.01 7.53
N ILE A 324 -11.95 -4.85 7.36
CA ILE A 324 -12.99 -5.44 8.20
C ILE A 324 -13.82 -6.37 7.30
N PRO A 325 -13.53 -7.68 7.28
CA PRO A 325 -14.23 -8.62 6.43
C PRO A 325 -15.71 -8.75 6.80
N VAL A 326 -16.59 -8.66 5.81
CA VAL A 326 -18.02 -8.97 5.91
C VAL A 326 -18.35 -10.08 4.92
N TYR A 327 -18.86 -11.20 5.44
CA TYR A 327 -19.40 -12.31 4.65
C TYR A 327 -20.92 -12.35 4.81
N CYS A 328 -21.65 -12.13 3.71
CA CYS A 328 -23.10 -12.28 3.66
C CYS A 328 -23.44 -13.76 3.40
N ASN A 329 -23.94 -14.46 4.42
CA ASN A 329 -24.27 -15.87 4.36
C ASN A 329 -25.62 -16.07 3.66
N ASN A 330 -25.57 -16.61 2.44
CA ASN A 330 -26.74 -16.79 1.58
C ASN A 330 -27.53 -18.08 1.85
N SER A 331 -27.22 -18.86 2.89
CA SER A 331 -27.98 -20.07 3.23
C SER A 331 -29.49 -19.79 3.37
N PRO A 332 -30.39 -20.60 2.78
CA PRO A 332 -30.15 -21.91 2.15
C PRO A 332 -29.82 -21.87 0.65
N TYR A 333 -29.63 -20.69 0.05
CA TYR A 333 -29.35 -20.54 -1.38
C TYR A 333 -27.88 -20.78 -1.76
N ALA A 334 -27.00 -21.02 -0.78
CA ALA A 334 -25.61 -21.38 -1.00
C ALA A 334 -25.21 -22.49 -0.02
N GLU A 335 -24.30 -23.36 -0.47
CA GLU A 335 -23.75 -24.46 0.32
C GLU A 335 -22.75 -23.95 1.39
N ASN A 336 -22.57 -24.73 2.46
CA ASN A 336 -21.58 -24.41 3.51
C ASN A 336 -20.15 -24.32 2.98
N ALA A 337 -19.82 -25.06 1.91
CA ALA A 337 -18.52 -24.97 1.25
C ALA A 337 -18.19 -23.53 0.79
N ALA A 338 -19.20 -22.72 0.45
CA ALA A 338 -18.98 -21.34 0.00
C ALA A 338 -18.58 -20.43 1.17
N ARG A 339 -19.14 -20.71 2.35
CA ARG A 339 -18.75 -20.08 3.62
C ARG A 339 -17.33 -20.46 3.98
N GLU A 340 -17.02 -21.75 4.02
CA GLU A 340 -15.67 -22.23 4.36
C GLU A 340 -14.60 -21.60 3.47
N ARG A 341 -14.87 -21.55 2.16
CA ARG A 341 -13.98 -20.91 1.20
C ARG A 341 -13.74 -19.43 1.48
N ALA A 342 -14.79 -18.66 1.77
CA ALA A 342 -14.64 -17.24 2.11
C ALA A 342 -13.82 -17.06 3.38
N PHE A 343 -14.07 -17.87 4.42
CA PHE A 343 -13.31 -17.81 5.68
C PHE A 343 -11.85 -18.24 5.52
N ASP A 344 -11.57 -19.24 4.70
CA ASP A 344 -10.19 -19.63 4.37
C ASP A 344 -9.44 -18.53 3.61
N CYS A 345 -10.11 -17.83 2.68
CA CYS A 345 -9.54 -16.65 2.05
C CYS A 345 -9.23 -15.54 3.07
N ILE A 346 -10.10 -15.30 4.04
CA ILE A 346 -9.85 -14.33 5.11
C ILE A 346 -8.64 -14.74 5.96
N ARG A 347 -8.53 -16.02 6.35
CA ARG A 347 -7.36 -16.54 7.08
C ARG A 347 -6.08 -16.42 6.27
N GLN A 348 -6.13 -16.65 4.96
CA GLN A 348 -4.99 -16.48 4.08
C GLN A 348 -4.56 -15.01 4.00
N LEU A 349 -5.51 -14.07 3.95
CA LEU A 349 -5.21 -12.64 4.00
C LEU A 349 -4.65 -12.20 5.35
N GLN A 350 -5.08 -12.80 6.46
CA GLN A 350 -4.56 -12.50 7.82
C GLN A 350 -3.05 -12.73 7.91
N LYS A 351 -2.50 -13.69 7.16
CA LYS A 351 -1.05 -13.95 7.08
C LYS A 351 -0.25 -12.77 6.47
N TRP A 352 -0.89 -11.91 5.69
CA TRP A 352 -0.30 -10.69 5.13
C TRP A 352 -0.39 -9.49 6.09
N ALA A 353 -1.12 -9.63 7.19
CA ALA A 353 -1.36 -8.58 8.16
C ALA A 353 -1.09 -9.03 9.61
N PRO A 354 0.08 -9.65 9.90
CA PRO A 354 0.42 -10.00 11.28
C PRO A 354 0.45 -8.73 12.14
N GLY A 355 -0.04 -8.83 13.38
CA GLY A 355 -0.24 -7.68 14.28
C GLY A 355 -1.56 -6.93 14.08
N HIS A 356 -2.34 -7.23 13.03
CA HIS A 356 -3.66 -6.64 12.77
C HIS A 356 -4.73 -7.73 12.72
N GLN A 357 -5.30 -8.09 13.88
CA GLN A 357 -6.35 -9.11 13.92
C GLN A 357 -7.62 -8.65 13.22
N PHE A 358 -8.11 -9.44 12.26
CA PHE A 358 -9.34 -9.15 11.55
C PHE A 358 -10.57 -9.45 12.41
N LYS A 359 -11.40 -8.43 12.59
CA LYS A 359 -12.77 -8.57 13.11
C LYS A 359 -13.69 -8.86 11.93
N THR A 360 -14.13 -10.10 11.83
CA THR A 360 -14.96 -10.59 10.72
C THR A 360 -16.43 -10.61 11.12
N TYR A 361 -17.29 -10.16 10.21
CA TYR A 361 -18.73 -10.18 10.35
C TYR A 361 -19.34 -11.22 9.42
N GLU A 362 -20.15 -12.13 9.98
CA GLU A 362 -21.01 -13.03 9.21
C GLU A 362 -22.46 -12.59 9.36
N ILE A 363 -23.07 -12.14 8.27
CA ILE A 363 -24.42 -11.57 8.25
C ILE A 363 -25.37 -12.58 7.58
N PRO A 364 -26.48 -13.00 8.22
CA PRO A 364 -27.45 -13.88 7.59
C PRO A 364 -28.22 -13.12 6.49
N HIS A 365 -28.01 -13.51 5.24
CA HIS A 365 -28.54 -12.83 4.06
C HIS A 365 -29.62 -13.65 3.31
N GLY A 366 -29.73 -14.95 3.58
CA GLY A 366 -30.77 -15.81 3.01
C GLY A 366 -32.21 -15.30 3.16
N PRO A 367 -32.64 -14.78 4.33
CA PRO A 367 -33.97 -14.18 4.47
C PRO A 367 -34.22 -13.02 3.51
N ASN A 368 -33.19 -12.21 3.23
CA ASN A 368 -33.28 -11.10 2.29
C ASN A 368 -33.44 -11.61 0.86
N LEU A 369 -32.66 -12.64 0.48
CA LEU A 369 -32.82 -13.31 -0.81
C LEU A 369 -34.25 -13.80 -1.02
N ARG A 370 -34.83 -14.48 -0.02
CA ARG A 370 -36.22 -14.97 -0.08
C ARG A 370 -37.20 -13.84 -0.38
N ALA A 371 -37.10 -12.71 0.33
CA ALA A 371 -37.95 -11.55 0.07
C ALA A 371 -37.81 -11.03 -1.38
N PHE A 372 -36.59 -10.99 -1.93
CA PHE A 372 -36.39 -10.60 -3.34
C PHE A 372 -37.05 -11.58 -4.31
N ILE A 373 -37.03 -12.89 -4.01
CA ILE A 373 -37.67 -13.93 -4.85
C ILE A 373 -39.19 -13.77 -4.83
N ASP A 374 -39.77 -13.55 -3.65
CA ASP A 374 -41.21 -13.61 -3.43
C ASP A 374 -41.92 -12.30 -3.84
N LEU A 375 -41.27 -11.15 -3.66
CA LEU A 375 -41.89 -9.84 -3.80
C LEU A 375 -41.46 -9.07 -5.05
N CYS A 376 -40.29 -9.37 -5.61
CA CYS A 376 -39.69 -8.59 -6.68
C CYS A 376 -39.58 -9.37 -7.99
N SER A 377 -39.32 -8.66 -9.08
CA SER A 377 -39.04 -9.29 -10.36
C SER A 377 -37.77 -10.15 -10.28
N ARG A 378 -37.88 -11.45 -10.63
CA ARG A 378 -36.78 -12.41 -10.52
C ARG A 378 -35.50 -11.93 -11.21
N LYS A 379 -35.58 -11.28 -12.37
CA LYS A 379 -34.40 -10.76 -13.10
C LYS A 379 -33.58 -9.73 -12.32
N ASN A 380 -34.17 -9.05 -11.34
CA ASN A 380 -33.53 -8.01 -10.53
C ASN A 380 -32.89 -8.54 -9.24
N THR A 381 -33.04 -9.85 -8.93
CA THR A 381 -32.58 -10.46 -7.67
C THR A 381 -31.12 -10.13 -7.34
N CYS A 382 -30.20 -10.21 -8.31
CA CYS A 382 -28.79 -9.94 -8.07
C CYS A 382 -28.49 -8.47 -7.77
N LEU A 383 -29.23 -7.53 -8.37
CA LEU A 383 -29.08 -6.10 -8.13
C LEU A 383 -29.59 -5.72 -6.74
N LEU A 384 -30.78 -6.22 -6.38
CA LEU A 384 -31.38 -6.03 -5.06
C LEU A 384 -30.50 -6.65 -3.96
N CYS A 385 -29.94 -7.83 -4.23
CA CYS A 385 -29.00 -8.52 -3.35
C CYS A 385 -27.77 -7.65 -3.05
N LYS A 386 -27.06 -7.15 -4.08
CA LYS A 386 -25.91 -6.26 -3.86
C LYS A 386 -26.28 -4.97 -3.15
N ARG A 387 -27.38 -4.34 -3.54
CA ARG A 387 -27.90 -3.12 -2.90
C ARG A 387 -28.18 -3.34 -1.40
N MET A 388 -28.69 -4.50 -1.02
CA MET A 388 -28.88 -4.88 0.37
C MET A 388 -27.54 -5.14 1.08
N MET A 389 -26.62 -5.89 0.46
CA MET A 389 -25.27 -6.13 1.01
C MET A 389 -24.50 -4.82 1.25
N TYR A 390 -24.66 -3.82 0.39
CA TYR A 390 -24.06 -2.49 0.59
C TYR A 390 -24.62 -1.77 1.81
N ARG A 391 -25.93 -1.88 2.07
CA ARG A 391 -26.54 -1.30 3.27
C ARG A 391 -26.12 -2.03 4.55
N GLU A 392 -26.09 -3.37 4.52
CA GLU A 392 -25.58 -4.18 5.63
C GLU A 392 -24.11 -3.84 5.94
N ALA A 393 -23.26 -3.78 4.92
CA ALA A 393 -21.86 -3.39 5.07
C ALA A 393 -21.69 -1.93 5.50
N TYR A 394 -22.61 -1.04 5.13
CA TYR A 394 -22.62 0.35 5.60
C TYR A 394 -22.95 0.46 7.09
N GLU A 395 -23.85 -0.38 7.62
CA GLU A 395 -24.09 -0.46 9.07
C GLU A 395 -22.84 -0.95 9.82
N VAL A 396 -22.13 -1.96 9.27
CA VAL A 396 -20.83 -2.39 9.82
C VAL A 396 -19.80 -1.25 9.75
N MET A 397 -19.74 -0.54 8.62
CA MET A 397 -18.82 0.57 8.41
C MET A 397 -19.03 1.67 9.46
N LYS A 398 -20.27 2.09 9.69
CA LYS A 398 -20.62 3.06 10.75
C LYS A 398 -20.25 2.53 12.13
N LYS A 399 -20.58 1.27 12.43
CA LYS A 399 -20.32 0.63 13.73
C LYS A 399 -18.83 0.57 14.06
N GLU A 400 -17.97 0.32 13.08
CA GLU A 400 -16.52 0.23 13.27
C GLU A 400 -15.78 1.55 13.02
N GLY A 401 -16.49 2.62 12.64
CA GLY A 401 -15.87 3.90 12.28
C GLY A 401 -14.96 3.83 11.04
N ALA A 402 -15.29 2.94 10.10
CA ALA A 402 -14.55 2.75 8.86
C ALA A 402 -14.94 3.79 7.80
N SER A 403 -14.08 3.98 6.78
CA SER A 403 -14.20 5.08 5.82
C SER A 403 -14.70 4.65 4.43
N GLY A 404 -14.99 3.36 4.22
CA GLY A 404 -15.29 2.83 2.89
C GLY A 404 -15.74 1.38 2.90
N ILE A 405 -16.36 0.98 1.78
CA ILE A 405 -16.70 -0.41 1.45
C ILE A 405 -15.92 -0.83 0.21
N ILE A 406 -15.23 -1.96 0.29
CA ILE A 406 -14.43 -2.54 -0.78
C ILE A 406 -15.22 -3.70 -1.39
N THR A 407 -15.27 -3.77 -2.72
CA THR A 407 -15.85 -4.91 -3.45
C THR A 407 -14.86 -5.47 -4.46
N GLY A 408 -15.00 -6.77 -4.77
CA GLY A 408 -14.29 -7.41 -5.88
C GLY A 408 -14.96 -7.24 -7.24
N SER A 409 -15.69 -6.14 -7.49
CA SER A 409 -16.35 -5.94 -8.78
C SER A 409 -15.36 -5.53 -9.88
N SER A 410 -15.48 -6.14 -11.06
CA SER A 410 -14.72 -5.83 -12.28
C SER A 410 -15.68 -5.57 -13.44
N LEU A 411 -15.43 -4.52 -14.22
CA LEU A 411 -16.36 -4.08 -15.25
C LEU A 411 -16.41 -5.09 -16.42
N GLY A 412 -17.61 -5.57 -16.75
CA GLY A 412 -17.83 -6.44 -17.92
C GLY A 412 -17.49 -7.92 -17.72
N GLN A 413 -17.12 -8.35 -16.52
CA GLN A 413 -16.77 -9.76 -16.25
C GLN A 413 -17.99 -10.69 -16.15
N VAL A 414 -19.11 -10.19 -15.61
CA VAL A 414 -20.38 -10.94 -15.48
C VAL A 414 -21.56 -10.05 -15.80
N ALA A 415 -22.72 -10.64 -16.08
CA ALA A 415 -23.95 -9.94 -16.47
C ALA A 415 -24.38 -8.84 -15.46
N SER A 416 -24.15 -9.08 -14.16
CA SER A 416 -24.44 -8.12 -13.08
C SER A 416 -23.39 -7.02 -12.90
N GLN A 417 -22.35 -6.96 -13.73
CA GLN A 417 -21.24 -5.99 -13.63
C GLN A 417 -21.08 -5.18 -14.92
N THR A 418 -22.19 -4.84 -15.58
CA THR A 418 -22.22 -3.81 -16.63
C THR A 418 -22.21 -2.42 -16.01
N ALA A 419 -21.78 -1.40 -16.75
CA ALA A 419 -21.77 -0.02 -16.26
C ALA A 419 -23.17 0.45 -15.79
N ALA A 420 -24.22 0.08 -16.53
CA ALA A 420 -25.60 0.38 -16.16
C ALA A 420 -26.01 -0.28 -14.84
N ASN A 421 -25.68 -1.56 -14.67
CA ASN A 421 -25.98 -2.29 -13.43
C ASN A 421 -25.19 -1.75 -12.24
N MET A 422 -23.90 -1.45 -12.41
CA MET A 422 -23.10 -0.84 -11.33
C MET A 422 -23.63 0.53 -10.92
N TYR A 423 -24.13 1.33 -11.88
CA TYR A 423 -24.80 2.58 -11.55
C TYR A 423 -26.10 2.34 -10.77
N ALA A 424 -26.94 1.40 -11.21
CA ALA A 424 -28.17 1.02 -10.50
C ALA A 424 -27.90 0.45 -9.09
N GLU A 425 -26.77 -0.24 -8.88
CA GLU A 425 -26.37 -0.77 -7.58
C GLU A 425 -26.09 0.32 -6.54
N ILE A 426 -25.60 1.49 -6.96
CA ILE A 426 -25.24 2.58 -6.03
C ILE A 426 -26.20 3.76 -6.08
N TYR A 427 -27.14 3.76 -7.02
CA TYR A 427 -28.10 4.86 -7.18
C TYR A 427 -28.88 5.12 -5.89
N GLN A 428 -28.88 6.38 -5.43
CA GLN A 428 -29.44 6.84 -4.15
C GLN A 428 -28.80 6.20 -2.89
N LEU A 429 -27.68 5.50 -3.01
CA LEU A 429 -26.86 5.07 -1.90
C LEU A 429 -25.70 6.05 -1.70
N ALA A 430 -25.78 6.87 -0.66
CA ALA A 430 -24.69 7.77 -0.27
C ALA A 430 -23.57 7.02 0.47
N ILE A 431 -23.00 6.00 -0.18
CA ILE A 431 -22.03 5.06 0.39
C ILE A 431 -20.69 5.17 -0.36
N PRO A 432 -19.56 5.34 0.33
CA PRO A 432 -18.24 5.33 -0.30
C PRO A 432 -17.83 3.90 -0.68
N ILE A 433 -17.98 3.54 -1.96
CA ILE A 433 -17.65 2.21 -2.49
C ILE A 433 -16.39 2.27 -3.35
N TYR A 434 -15.48 1.34 -3.14
CA TYR A 434 -14.21 1.21 -3.85
C TYR A 434 -14.19 -0.12 -4.61
N HIS A 435 -13.82 -0.05 -5.90
CA HIS A 435 -13.71 -1.20 -6.80
C HIS A 435 -12.26 -1.36 -7.30
N PRO A 436 -11.34 -1.92 -6.49
CA PRO A 436 -9.91 -2.02 -6.85
C PRO A 436 -9.65 -2.77 -8.16
N LEU A 437 -10.58 -3.62 -8.59
CA LEU A 437 -10.47 -4.48 -9.77
C LEU A 437 -11.23 -3.96 -10.99
N ILE A 438 -11.79 -2.75 -10.93
CA ILE A 438 -12.74 -2.24 -11.94
C ILE A 438 -12.22 -2.34 -13.38
N ALA A 439 -10.92 -2.19 -13.58
CA ALA A 439 -10.26 -2.17 -14.87
C ALA A 439 -9.31 -3.37 -15.10
N PHE A 440 -9.31 -4.35 -14.20
CA PHE A 440 -8.44 -5.53 -14.31
C PHE A 440 -9.12 -6.60 -15.14
N ASP A 441 -8.34 -7.25 -16.00
CA ASP A 441 -8.79 -8.48 -16.64
C ASP A 441 -8.68 -9.70 -15.71
N LYS A 442 -9.28 -10.81 -16.14
CA LYS A 442 -9.32 -12.04 -15.35
C LYS A 442 -7.95 -12.64 -15.10
N THR A 443 -7.03 -12.53 -16.06
CA THR A 443 -5.67 -13.09 -15.96
C THR A 443 -4.88 -12.33 -14.91
N GLU A 444 -4.96 -11.00 -14.92
CA GLU A 444 -4.32 -10.14 -13.91
C GLU A 444 -4.81 -10.48 -12.50
N ILE A 445 -6.13 -10.67 -12.32
CA ILE A 445 -6.72 -11.07 -11.04
C ILE A 445 -6.19 -12.45 -10.60
N ILE A 446 -6.15 -13.42 -11.52
CA ILE A 446 -5.67 -14.77 -11.24
C ILE A 446 -4.19 -14.75 -10.82
N ASP A 447 -3.35 -13.98 -11.49
CA ASP A 447 -1.92 -13.92 -11.19
C ASP A 447 -1.67 -13.32 -9.80
N ILE A 448 -2.44 -12.29 -9.42
CA ILE A 448 -2.40 -11.78 -8.05
C ILE A 448 -2.93 -12.82 -7.06
N ALA A 449 -4.04 -13.49 -7.36
CA ALA A 449 -4.62 -14.52 -6.48
C ALA A 449 -3.62 -15.66 -6.20
N ARG A 450 -2.84 -16.08 -7.21
CA ARG A 450 -1.76 -17.06 -7.05
C ARG A 450 -0.65 -16.52 -6.15
N LYS A 451 -0.19 -15.29 -6.43
CA LYS A 451 0.86 -14.64 -5.65
C LYS A 451 0.50 -14.52 -4.17
N ILE A 452 -0.76 -14.23 -3.85
CA ILE A 452 -1.20 -14.05 -2.45
C ILE A 452 -1.69 -15.34 -1.78
N GLY A 453 -1.71 -16.45 -2.53
CA GLY A 453 -2.11 -17.78 -2.05
C GLY A 453 -3.62 -17.99 -1.89
N THR A 454 -4.46 -17.16 -2.53
CA THR A 454 -5.93 -17.28 -2.45
C THR A 454 -6.54 -18.01 -3.64
N TYR A 455 -5.76 -18.24 -4.71
CA TYR A 455 -6.23 -18.92 -5.92
C TYR A 455 -6.74 -20.33 -5.64
N ASP A 456 -5.95 -21.18 -4.99
CA ASP A 456 -6.32 -22.59 -4.75
C ASP A 456 -7.53 -22.70 -3.82
N ILE A 457 -7.63 -21.80 -2.84
CA ILE A 457 -8.80 -21.71 -1.95
C ILE A 457 -10.04 -21.33 -2.77
N SER A 458 -9.93 -20.24 -3.55
CA SER A 458 -11.04 -19.69 -4.34
C SER A 458 -11.52 -20.64 -5.44
N SER A 459 -10.66 -21.55 -5.89
CA SER A 459 -10.94 -22.49 -6.99
C SER A 459 -11.57 -23.81 -6.55
N ARG A 460 -11.66 -24.09 -5.23
CA ARG A 460 -12.36 -25.28 -4.72
C ARG A 460 -13.81 -25.30 -5.21
N PRO A 461 -14.50 -26.44 -5.34
CA PRO A 461 -15.95 -26.47 -5.57
C PRO A 461 -16.74 -25.98 -4.34
N ALA A 462 -17.87 -25.29 -4.55
CA ALA A 462 -18.80 -24.90 -3.46
C ALA A 462 -20.20 -24.53 -3.96
N GLY A 463 -20.60 -25.10 -5.10
CA GLY A 463 -21.84 -24.75 -5.77
C GLY A 463 -21.89 -23.30 -6.26
N THR A 464 -23.05 -22.95 -6.79
CA THR A 464 -23.42 -21.58 -7.17
C THR A 464 -24.62 -21.14 -6.34
N CYS A 465 -24.83 -19.83 -6.21
CA CYS A 465 -26.01 -19.33 -5.51
C CYS A 465 -27.27 -19.69 -6.31
N THR A 466 -28.19 -20.44 -5.71
CA THR A 466 -29.42 -20.91 -6.37
C THR A 466 -30.47 -19.81 -6.52
N ALA A 467 -30.29 -18.66 -5.87
CA ALA A 467 -31.16 -17.49 -6.03
C ALA A 467 -30.91 -16.73 -7.35
N VAL A 468 -29.79 -16.98 -8.03
CA VAL A 468 -29.42 -16.33 -9.29
C VAL A 468 -30.52 -16.58 -10.35
N PRO A 469 -31.03 -15.54 -11.02
CA PRO A 469 -32.06 -15.70 -12.03
C PRO A 469 -31.51 -16.32 -13.32
N GLU A 470 -32.36 -17.05 -14.03
CA GLU A 470 -32.03 -17.63 -15.34
C GLU A 470 -31.68 -16.54 -16.38
N ARG A 471 -32.39 -15.40 -16.32
CA ARG A 471 -32.17 -14.23 -17.19
C ARG A 471 -31.92 -12.99 -16.32
N PRO A 472 -30.67 -12.78 -15.86
CA PRO A 472 -30.34 -11.60 -15.07
C PRO A 472 -30.48 -10.32 -15.89
N GLU A 473 -30.89 -9.24 -15.24
CA GLU A 473 -30.90 -7.91 -15.83
C GLU A 473 -29.46 -7.48 -16.17
N ILE A 474 -29.24 -6.95 -17.38
CA ILE A 474 -27.93 -6.53 -17.90
C ILE A 474 -27.84 -5.01 -18.13
N GLY A 475 -28.99 -4.33 -18.17
CA GLY A 475 -29.10 -2.90 -18.42
C GLY A 475 -30.16 -2.29 -17.53
N ALA A 476 -29.99 -2.42 -16.21
CA ALA A 476 -31.00 -1.97 -15.27
C ALA A 476 -31.27 -0.47 -15.38
N ASN A 477 -32.55 -0.12 -15.47
CA ASN A 477 -33.00 1.23 -15.19
C ASN A 477 -33.02 1.42 -13.68
N TYR A 478 -32.16 2.32 -13.20
CA TYR A 478 -31.95 2.56 -11.77
C TYR A 478 -33.23 2.97 -11.03
N ASP A 479 -34.13 3.75 -11.65
CA ASP A 479 -35.40 4.16 -11.03
C ASP A 479 -36.33 2.98 -10.82
N LEU A 480 -36.34 2.02 -11.76
CA LEU A 480 -37.15 0.80 -11.64
C LEU A 480 -36.63 -0.09 -10.51
N ILE A 481 -35.32 -0.15 -10.29
CA ILE A 481 -34.75 -0.90 -9.15
C ILE A 481 -35.17 -0.27 -7.82
N VAL A 482 -35.14 1.06 -7.70
CA VAL A 482 -35.64 1.76 -6.50
C VAL A 482 -37.14 1.52 -6.31
N HIS A 483 -37.92 1.46 -7.39
CA HIS A 483 -39.35 1.12 -7.30
C HIS A 483 -39.57 -0.31 -6.80
N GLU A 484 -38.78 -1.28 -7.26
CA GLU A 484 -38.83 -2.66 -6.77
C GLU A 484 -38.48 -2.75 -5.27
N GLU A 485 -37.52 -1.96 -4.78
CA GLU A 485 -37.17 -1.92 -3.36
C GLU A 485 -38.34 -1.48 -2.47
N ARG A 486 -39.26 -0.63 -2.96
CA ARG A 486 -40.43 -0.16 -2.19
C ARG A 486 -41.44 -1.26 -1.84
N LYS A 487 -41.32 -2.43 -2.46
CA LYS A 487 -42.14 -3.61 -2.12
C LYS A 487 -41.70 -4.26 -0.80
N MET A 488 -40.57 -3.82 -0.24
CA MET A 488 -39.93 -4.39 0.94
C MET A 488 -39.63 -3.31 1.97
N ASP A 489 -39.62 -3.70 3.24
CA ASP A 489 -39.13 -2.84 4.32
C ASP A 489 -37.61 -3.03 4.49
N ILE A 490 -36.85 -2.29 3.68
CA ILE A 490 -35.39 -2.39 3.63
C ILE A 490 -34.75 -2.10 5.00
N ASP A 491 -35.23 -1.09 5.72
CA ASP A 491 -34.62 -0.68 6.99
C ASP A 491 -34.82 -1.74 8.06
N THR A 492 -36.02 -2.31 8.16
CA THR A 492 -36.29 -3.43 9.08
C THR A 492 -35.48 -4.67 8.72
N MET A 493 -35.36 -4.99 7.42
CA MET A 493 -34.56 -6.12 6.95
C MET A 493 -33.08 -5.98 7.31
N VAL A 494 -32.47 -4.81 7.05
CA VAL A 494 -31.09 -4.50 7.45
C VAL A 494 -30.94 -4.60 8.97
N SER A 495 -31.85 -3.99 9.74
CA SER A 495 -31.81 -4.02 11.21
C SER A 495 -31.82 -5.46 11.75
N ASN A 496 -32.70 -6.31 11.20
CA ASN A 496 -32.82 -7.70 11.62
C ASN A 496 -31.57 -8.52 11.26
N ALA A 497 -31.04 -8.35 10.04
CA ALA A 497 -29.80 -9.00 9.61
C ALA A 497 -28.62 -8.59 10.51
N MET A 498 -28.52 -7.30 10.84
CA MET A 498 -27.46 -6.77 11.71
C MET A 498 -27.57 -7.25 13.17
N LYS A 499 -28.78 -7.40 13.72
CA LYS A 499 -29.00 -7.98 15.05
C LYS A 499 -28.58 -9.45 15.11
N ALA A 500 -28.78 -10.19 14.02
CA ALA A 500 -28.43 -11.60 13.91
C ALA A 500 -26.98 -11.84 13.43
N ALA A 501 -26.23 -10.79 13.12
CA ALA A 501 -24.86 -10.90 12.63
C ALA A 501 -23.92 -11.47 13.70
N LYS A 502 -23.06 -12.40 13.29
CA LYS A 502 -22.02 -13.00 14.14
C LYS A 502 -20.71 -12.27 13.95
N VAL A 503 -20.04 -11.95 15.05
CA VAL A 503 -18.69 -11.35 15.04
C VAL A 503 -17.68 -12.43 15.40
N ILE A 504 -16.72 -12.66 14.51
CA ILE A 504 -15.69 -13.68 14.65
C ILE A 504 -14.33 -12.99 14.61
N LYS A 505 -13.50 -13.26 15.62
CA LYS A 505 -12.09 -12.89 15.60
C LYS A 505 -11.32 -14.13 15.14
N LEU A 506 -10.70 -14.04 13.97
CA LEU A 506 -9.93 -15.13 13.37
C LEU A 506 -8.48 -15.11 13.85
#